data_AF-A0A925V2E2-F1
#
_entry.id   AF-A0A925V2E2-F1
#
_cell.length_a   1.000
_cell.length_b   1.000
_cell.length_c   1.000
_cell.angle_alpha   90.00
_cell.angle_beta   90.00
_cell.angle_gamma   90.00
#
_symmetry.space_group_name_H-M   'P 1'
#
loop_
_entity.id
_entity.type
_entity.pdbx_description
1 polymer ?
#
loop_
_entity_poly.entity_id
_entity_poly.type
_entity_poly.pdbx_seq_one_letter_code
_entity_poly.pdbx_strand_id
1 'polypeptide(L)'
;MSAEREYMGTGRAKIWTYLIVMFLLLAGAVVANFAFNNPEQAQRGVEVFMGMPPWAFPAMMAGVGLLIYFLGLKLETDWPEAFGALLVAGAIVMGEFLLGWKRFELGGMIVVPYVIPLAVFMAMLGYSVARSR
;
A
#
# COMPACT_ATOMS: atom_id res chain seq x y z
N MET A 1 -2.07 27.57 16.83
CA MET A 1 -2.09 26.20 17.38
C MET A 1 -1.98 25.26 16.18
N SER A 2 -1.03 24.33 16.20
CA SER A 2 -0.48 23.69 15.00
C SER A 2 -1.44 22.73 14.31
N ALA A 3 -1.46 22.76 12.98
CA ALA A 3 -2.15 21.81 12.08
C ALA A 3 -1.88 20.32 12.43
N GLU A 4 -0.81 20.04 13.18
CA GLU A 4 -0.51 18.74 13.78
C GLU A 4 -1.57 18.18 14.74
N ARG A 5 -2.37 19.02 15.40
CA ARG A 5 -3.43 18.53 16.31
C ARG A 5 -4.69 18.11 15.55
N GLU A 6 -4.91 18.72 14.39
CA GLU A 6 -6.12 18.52 13.58
C GLU A 6 -5.97 17.32 12.64
N TYR A 7 -4.76 17.04 12.16
CA TYR A 7 -4.49 15.94 11.23
C TYR A 7 -4.11 14.60 11.87
N MET A 8 -3.68 14.57 13.13
CA MET A 8 -3.10 13.36 13.71
C MET A 8 -3.90 12.76 14.86
N GLY A 9 -5.13 13.23 15.08
CA GLY A 9 -5.97 12.82 16.20
C GLY A 9 -5.30 12.99 17.56
N THR A 10 -5.97 12.52 18.61
CA THR A 10 -5.37 12.42 19.95
C THR A 10 -4.11 11.54 19.90
N GLY A 11 -3.14 11.74 20.80
CA GLY A 11 -1.78 11.17 20.70
C GLY A 11 -1.65 9.65 20.48
N ARG A 12 -2.73 8.86 20.63
CA ARG A 12 -2.79 7.46 20.23
C ARG A 12 -2.75 7.26 18.70
N ALA A 13 -3.41 8.10 17.90
CA ALA A 13 -3.42 7.97 16.43
C ALA A 13 -2.03 8.28 15.81
N LYS A 14 -1.28 9.22 16.41
CA LYS A 14 0.15 9.46 16.09
C LYS A 14 1.01 8.21 16.23
N ILE A 15 0.85 7.50 17.36
CA ILE A 15 1.62 6.29 17.65
C ILE A 15 1.35 5.22 16.59
N TRP A 16 0.09 5.02 16.20
CA TRP A 16 -0.26 4.03 15.17
C TRP A 16 0.32 4.34 13.81
N THR A 17 0.31 5.61 13.39
CA THR A 17 0.93 6.03 12.13
C THR A 17 2.43 5.72 12.13
N TYR A 18 3.13 6.07 13.21
CA TYR A 18 4.55 5.74 13.34
C TYR A 18 4.81 4.24 13.40
N LEU A 19 3.94 3.46 14.05
CA LEU A 19 4.05 2.00 14.09
C LEU A 19 3.84 1.37 12.70
N ILE A 20 2.88 1.87 11.91
CA ILE A 20 2.66 1.39 10.54
C ILE A 20 3.87 1.72 9.66
N VAL A 21 4.36 2.96 9.70
CA VAL A 21 5.54 3.37 8.93
C VAL A 21 6.78 2.57 9.34
N MET A 22 7.00 2.39 10.64
CA MET A 22 8.09 1.57 11.18
C MET A 22 7.96 0.12 10.73
N PHE A 23 6.77 -0.47 10.84
CA PHE A 23 6.51 -1.83 10.37
C PHE A 23 6.78 -1.98 8.88
N LEU A 24 6.39 -1.02 8.05
CA LEU A 24 6.66 -1.04 6.63
C LEU A 24 8.13 -0.94 6.29
N LEU A 25 8.86 -0.07 6.99
CA LEU A 25 10.31 0.04 6.83
C LEU A 25 11.00 -1.26 7.23
N LEU A 26 10.59 -1.87 8.35
CA LEU A 26 11.13 -3.16 8.81
C LEU A 26 10.76 -4.30 7.86
N ALA A 27 9.49 -4.40 7.45
CA ALA A 27 9.03 -5.41 6.52
C ALA A 27 9.72 -5.28 5.15
N GLY A 28 9.83 -4.05 4.63
CA GLY A 28 10.54 -3.75 3.39
C GLY A 28 12.02 -4.12 3.48
N ALA A 29 12.70 -3.76 4.58
CA ALA A 29 14.09 -4.13 4.81
C ALA A 29 14.29 -5.65 4.91
N VAL A 30 13.39 -6.35 5.61
CA VAL A 30 13.42 -7.82 5.73
C VAL A 30 13.20 -8.48 4.37
N VAL A 31 12.21 -8.03 3.58
CA VAL A 31 11.93 -8.55 2.25
C VAL A 31 13.11 -8.30 1.31
N ALA A 32 13.66 -7.09 1.30
CA ALA A 32 14.84 -6.77 0.49
C ALA A 32 16.04 -7.64 0.88
N ASN A 33 16.33 -7.75 2.18
CA ASN A 33 17.42 -8.57 2.70
C ASN A 33 17.21 -10.06 2.39
N PHE A 34 15.98 -10.57 2.48
CA PHE A 34 15.64 -11.93 2.12
C PHE A 34 15.82 -12.19 0.62
N ALA A 35 15.37 -11.27 -0.23
CA ALA A 35 15.51 -11.36 -1.68
C ALA A 35 16.98 -11.37 -2.13
N PHE A 36 17.85 -10.57 -1.49
CA PHE A 36 19.28 -10.55 -1.81
C PHE A 36 20.04 -11.77 -1.31
N ASN A 37 19.71 -12.28 -0.12
CA ASN A 37 20.44 -13.39 0.48
C ASN A 37 19.92 -14.77 0.08
N ASN A 38 18.66 -14.89 -0.37
CA ASN A 38 18.04 -16.16 -0.73
C ASN A 38 17.25 -16.06 -2.06
N PRO A 39 17.93 -15.79 -3.19
CA PRO A 39 17.28 -15.62 -4.48
C PRO A 39 16.50 -16.85 -4.94
N GLU A 40 16.99 -18.07 -4.66
CA GLU A 40 16.28 -19.31 -4.97
C GLU A 40 14.99 -19.49 -4.16
N GLN A 41 14.96 -19.08 -2.88
CA GLN A 41 13.75 -19.17 -2.06
C GLN A 41 12.74 -18.09 -2.43
N ALA A 42 13.21 -16.91 -2.86
CA ALA A 42 12.34 -15.90 -3.45
C ALA A 42 11.67 -16.41 -4.73
N GLN A 43 12.43 -17.12 -5.59
CA GLN A 43 11.89 -17.79 -6.79
C GLN A 43 10.91 -18.91 -6.44
N ARG A 44 11.21 -19.76 -5.45
CA ARG A 44 10.28 -20.82 -4.99
C ARG A 44 9.04 -20.27 -4.31
N GLY A 45 9.15 -19.16 -3.58
CA GLY A 45 8.00 -18.45 -3.03
C GLY A 45 7.06 -18.00 -4.15
N VAL A 46 7.63 -17.44 -5.21
CA VAL A 46 6.90 -17.14 -6.44
C VAL A 46 6.31 -18.42 -7.06
N GLU A 47 7.05 -19.54 -7.13
CA GLU A 47 6.54 -20.84 -7.64
C GLU A 47 5.38 -21.43 -6.83
N VAL A 48 5.41 -21.32 -5.51
CA VAL A 48 4.30 -21.72 -4.62
C VAL A 48 3.08 -20.82 -4.84
N PHE A 49 3.30 -19.54 -5.14
CA PHE A 49 2.25 -18.65 -5.64
C PHE A 49 1.82 -19.00 -7.08
N MET A 50 2.69 -19.55 -7.94
CA MET A 50 2.38 -19.96 -9.33
C MET A 50 1.47 -21.18 -9.43
N GLY A 51 1.18 -21.88 -8.33
CA GLY A 51 0.04 -22.81 -8.28
C GLY A 51 -1.31 -22.07 -8.38
N MET A 52 -1.33 -20.78 -8.09
CA MET A 52 -2.46 -19.87 -8.28
C MET A 52 -2.20 -18.94 -9.47
N PRO A 53 -3.24 -18.41 -10.12
CA PRO A 53 -3.05 -17.42 -11.17
C PRO A 53 -2.25 -16.21 -10.66
N PRO A 54 -1.27 -15.65 -11.41
CA PRO A 54 -0.41 -14.56 -10.93
C PRO A 54 -1.16 -13.32 -10.42
N TRP A 55 -2.36 -13.07 -10.94
CA TRP A 55 -3.24 -11.98 -10.52
C TRP A 55 -3.96 -12.22 -9.19
N ALA A 56 -4.00 -13.45 -8.69
CA ALA A 56 -4.78 -13.83 -7.51
C ALA A 56 -4.28 -13.14 -6.24
N PHE A 57 -2.97 -13.05 -6.05
CA PHE A 57 -2.39 -12.38 -4.88
C PHE A 57 -2.68 -10.87 -4.85
N PRO A 58 -2.40 -10.10 -5.93
CA PRO A 58 -2.83 -8.70 -6.01
C PRO A 58 -4.34 -8.52 -5.80
N ALA A 59 -5.17 -9.39 -6.39
CA ALA A 59 -6.62 -9.30 -6.26
C ALA A 59 -7.09 -9.52 -4.82
N MET A 60 -6.54 -10.52 -4.12
CA MET A 60 -6.84 -10.76 -2.70
C MET A 60 -6.35 -9.61 -1.83
N MET A 61 -5.14 -9.11 -2.07
CA MET A 61 -4.57 -7.98 -1.35
C MET A 61 -5.41 -6.71 -1.54
N ALA A 62 -5.88 -6.44 -2.75
CA ALA A 62 -6.81 -5.34 -3.04
C ALA A 62 -8.16 -5.54 -2.33
N GLY A 63 -8.73 -6.75 -2.38
CA GLY A 63 -10.00 -7.05 -1.72
C GLY A 63 -9.94 -6.90 -0.20
N VAL A 64 -8.92 -7.46 0.43
CA VAL A 64 -8.68 -7.31 1.88
C VAL A 64 -8.38 -5.86 2.23
N GLY A 65 -7.55 -5.18 1.45
CA GLY A 65 -7.24 -3.76 1.63
C GLY A 65 -8.47 -2.87 1.59
N LEU A 66 -9.35 -3.07 0.61
CA LEU A 66 -10.62 -2.35 0.48
C LEU A 66 -11.56 -2.64 1.65
N LEU A 67 -11.65 -3.90 2.10
CA LEU A 67 -12.47 -4.26 3.26
C LEU A 67 -11.99 -3.57 4.53
N ILE A 68 -10.69 -3.61 4.81
CA ILE A 68 -10.10 -2.96 5.99
C ILE A 68 -10.29 -1.44 5.90
N TYR A 69 -10.06 -0.86 4.73
CA TYR A 69 -10.29 0.57 4.49
C TYR A 69 -11.74 0.96 4.74
N PHE A 70 -12.68 0.18 4.22
CA PHE A 70 -14.11 0.42 4.40
C PHE A 70 -14.56 0.26 5.85
N LEU A 71 -13.97 -0.70 6.59
CA LEU A 71 -14.20 -0.84 8.02
C LEU A 71 -13.63 0.36 8.79
N GLY A 72 -12.45 0.87 8.42
CA GLY A 72 -11.89 2.10 8.97
C GLY A 72 -12.83 3.29 8.79
N LEU A 73 -13.31 3.49 7.56
CA LEU A 73 -14.30 4.51 7.22
C LEU A 73 -15.64 4.38 7.97
N LYS A 74 -16.01 3.17 8.41
CA LYS A 74 -17.21 2.93 9.22
C LYS A 74 -16.99 3.15 10.71
N LEU A 75 -15.77 2.90 11.18
CA LEU A 75 -15.38 3.04 12.58
C LEU A 75 -14.79 4.41 12.88
N GLU A 76 -14.72 5.30 11.89
CA GLU A 76 -14.13 6.65 11.99
C GLU A 76 -12.73 6.59 12.64
N THR A 77 -11.96 5.57 12.25
CA THR A 77 -10.66 5.27 12.83
C THR A 77 -9.59 5.37 11.74
N ASP A 78 -8.52 6.13 11.99
CA ASP A 78 -7.52 6.43 10.97
C ASP A 78 -6.63 5.24 10.57
N TRP A 79 -6.35 4.31 11.50
CA TRP A 79 -5.37 3.23 11.27
C TRP A 79 -5.82 2.17 10.24
N PRO A 80 -7.07 1.66 10.23
CA PRO A 80 -7.53 0.73 9.21
C PRO A 80 -7.67 1.44 7.85
N GLU A 81 -7.96 2.73 7.84
CA GLU A 81 -7.98 3.53 6.59
C GLU A 81 -6.58 3.60 5.98
N ALA A 82 -5.57 4.00 6.76
CA ALA A 82 -4.20 4.07 6.26
C ALA A 82 -3.66 2.70 5.83
N PHE A 83 -3.91 1.66 6.64
CA PHE A 83 -3.44 0.31 6.33
C PHE A 83 -4.18 -0.29 5.12
N GLY A 84 -5.50 -0.09 5.02
CA GLY A 84 -6.30 -0.54 3.89
C GLY A 84 -5.90 0.15 2.58
N ALA A 85 -5.74 1.48 2.60
CA ALA A 85 -5.27 2.24 1.44
C ALA A 85 -3.89 1.78 0.97
N LEU A 86 -3.00 1.47 1.91
CA LEU A 86 -1.68 0.96 1.62
C LEU A 86 -1.71 -0.43 0.97
N LEU A 87 -2.56 -1.34 1.47
CA LEU A 87 -2.72 -2.66 0.86
C LEU A 87 -3.25 -2.56 -0.57
N VAL A 88 -4.18 -1.64 -0.83
CA VAL A 88 -4.69 -1.37 -2.19
C VAL A 88 -3.58 -0.82 -3.08
N ALA A 89 -2.80 0.15 -2.60
CA ALA A 89 -1.66 0.68 -3.34
C ALA A 89 -0.60 -0.40 -3.63
N GLY A 90 -0.28 -1.24 -2.64
CA GLY A 90 0.64 -2.37 -2.79
C GLY A 90 0.13 -3.40 -3.80
N ALA A 91 -1.18 -3.67 -3.82
CA ALA A 91 -1.80 -4.52 -4.83
C ALA A 91 -1.66 -3.94 -6.24
N ILE A 92 -1.78 -2.62 -6.40
CA ILE A 92 -1.58 -1.94 -7.68
C ILE A 92 -0.13 -2.03 -8.12
N VAL A 93 0.84 -1.78 -7.24
CA VAL A 93 2.28 -1.96 -7.56
C VAL A 93 2.54 -3.37 -8.08
N MET A 94 1.98 -4.39 -7.41
CA MET A 94 2.13 -5.78 -7.83
C MET A 94 1.43 -6.04 -9.17
N GLY A 95 0.26 -5.44 -9.40
CA GLY A 95 -0.45 -5.49 -10.69
C GLY A 95 0.35 -4.86 -11.83
N GLU A 96 0.97 -3.69 -11.61
CA GLU A 96 1.81 -3.02 -12.60
C GLU A 96 3.06 -3.84 -12.96
N PHE A 97 3.65 -4.48 -11.95
CA PHE A 97 4.78 -5.39 -12.16
C PHE A 97 4.38 -6.58 -13.04
N LEU A 98 3.21 -7.18 -12.78
CA LEU A 98 2.67 -8.29 -13.59
C LEU A 98 2.35 -7.89 -15.03
N LEU A 99 1.83 -6.68 -15.23
CA LEU A 99 1.54 -6.14 -16.56
C LEU A 99 2.81 -5.72 -17.32
N GLY A 100 3.98 -5.75 -16.67
CA GLY A 100 5.26 -5.43 -17.28
C GLY A 100 5.37 -3.97 -17.72
N TRP A 101 4.61 -3.07 -17.08
CA TRP A 101 4.66 -1.64 -17.38
C TRP A 101 6.02 -1.08 -16.98
N LYS A 102 6.85 -0.73 -17.98
CA LYS A 102 8.20 -0.20 -17.75
C LYS A 102 8.25 1.33 -17.77
N ARG A 103 7.51 1.97 -18.69
CA ARG A 103 7.45 3.43 -18.90
C ARG A 103 6.16 3.81 -19.62
N PHE A 104 5.51 4.89 -19.21
CA PHE A 104 4.49 5.57 -20.02
C PHE A 104 5.03 6.91 -20.49
N GLU A 105 4.89 7.21 -21.78
CA GLU A 105 5.07 8.57 -22.29
C GLU A 105 3.70 9.23 -22.39
N LEU A 106 3.42 10.18 -21.51
CA LEU A 106 2.15 10.91 -21.48
C LEU A 106 2.46 12.40 -21.58
N GLY A 107 2.17 13.00 -22.75
CA GLY A 107 2.47 14.41 -23.01
C GLY A 107 3.96 14.76 -23.04
N GLY A 108 4.83 13.83 -23.45
CA GLY A 108 6.29 14.04 -23.50
C GLY A 108 7.02 13.83 -22.16
N MET A 109 6.30 13.44 -21.10
CA MET A 109 6.89 13.08 -19.81
C MET A 109 6.92 11.56 -19.64
N ILE A 110 8.07 11.04 -19.20
CA ILE A 110 8.24 9.63 -18.82
C ILE A 110 7.64 9.46 -17.42
N VAL A 111 6.45 8.87 -17.34
CA VAL A 111 5.80 8.50 -16.08
C VAL A 111 6.29 7.12 -15.67
N VAL A 112 6.87 7.07 -14.47
CA VAL A 112 7.38 5.85 -13.85
C VAL A 112 6.19 5.08 -13.24
N PRO A 113 6.13 3.74 -13.34
CA PRO A 113 4.98 2.93 -12.90
C PRO A 113 4.44 3.30 -11.51
N TYR A 114 5.33 3.59 -10.55
CA TYR A 114 4.97 3.91 -9.17
C TYR A 114 4.07 5.14 -8.96
N VAL A 115 3.81 5.94 -10.00
CA VAL A 115 2.93 7.12 -9.90
C VAL A 115 1.46 6.73 -9.69
N ILE A 116 0.97 5.67 -10.33
CA ILE A 116 -0.45 5.25 -10.19
C ILE A 116 -0.73 4.72 -8.77
N PRO A 117 0.08 3.81 -8.20
CA PRO A 117 -0.08 3.38 -6.82
C PRO A 117 -0.04 4.55 -5.83
N LEU A 118 0.88 5.50 -6.03
CA LEU A 118 1.00 6.69 -5.18
C LEU A 118 -0.25 7.57 -5.29
N ALA A 119 -0.75 7.80 -6.51
CA ALA A 119 -1.96 8.57 -6.73
C ALA A 119 -3.18 7.94 -6.07
N VAL A 120 -3.34 6.61 -6.18
CA VAL A 120 -4.45 5.89 -5.53
C VAL A 120 -4.33 5.96 -4.01
N PHE A 121 -3.13 5.75 -3.45
CA PHE A 121 -2.90 5.89 -2.02
C PHE A 121 -3.29 7.29 -1.51
N MET A 122 -2.82 8.33 -2.19
CA MET A 122 -3.12 9.72 -1.85
C MET A 122 -4.60 10.06 -2.02
N ALA A 123 -5.27 9.53 -3.05
CA ALA A 123 -6.69 9.74 -3.28
C ALA A 123 -7.56 9.10 -2.18
N MET A 124 -7.22 7.88 -1.75
CA MET A 124 -7.92 7.21 -0.65
C MET A 124 -7.74 7.98 0.66
N LEU A 125 -6.50 8.32 1.04
CA LEU A 125 -6.26 9.14 2.23
C LEU A 125 -6.94 10.52 2.13
N GLY A 126 -6.92 11.14 0.97
CA GLY A 126 -7.61 12.42 0.73
C GLY A 126 -9.12 12.32 0.91
N TYR A 127 -9.74 11.23 0.43
CA TYR A 127 -11.16 10.96 0.63
C TYR A 127 -11.50 10.76 2.11
N SER A 128 -10.71 9.95 2.82
CA SER A 128 -10.80 9.78 4.27
C SER A 128 -10.82 11.12 5.00
N VAL A 129 -9.83 11.97 4.73
CA VAL A 129 -9.71 13.30 5.35
C VAL A 129 -10.89 14.20 5.00
N ALA A 130 -11.36 14.18 3.76
CA ALA A 130 -12.48 15.00 3.32
C ALA A 130 -13.81 14.58 3.98
N ARG A 131 -13.97 13.28 4.28
CA ARG A 131 -15.17 12.74 4.92
C ARG A 131 -15.19 12.95 6.44
N SER A 132 -14.02 12.98 7.09
CA SER A 132 -13.91 13.16 8.54
C SER A 132 -14.05 14.63 9.00
N ARG A 133 -14.30 15.58 8.07
CA ARG A 133 -14.64 16.98 8.35
C ARG A 133 -16.14 17.20 8.35
#